data_AF-A0A1S2LVK6-F1
#
_entry.id   AF-A0A1S2LVK6-F1
#
_cell.length_a   1.000
_cell.length_b   1.000
_cell.length_c   1.000
_cell.angle_alpha   90.00
_cell.angle_beta   90.00
_cell.angle_gamma   90.00
#
_symmetry.space_group_name_H-M   'P 1'
#
loop_
_entity.id
_entity.type
_entity.pdbx_description
1 polymer ?
#
loop_
_entity_poly.entity_id
_entity_poly.type
_entity_poly.pdbx_seq_one_letter_code
_entity_poly.pdbx_strand_id
1 'polypeptide(L)'
;MVENRAMGGRSTKLAYKEGRLNDLLVDINPGDYMFIQFAHNDMSREKPERYVTIDQYKDYLNKKYIKGAQQRGAIPVCLTSMNRRTFDIESESERFVDSFPSYTEAMREVAKENKLTLLELNLKSLAFYNSLGMEDTNPLFMQLRPEEHPNYPEGLNDNTHFREAGAKQMARMVIEEINEKLPEISSYTMKLDSVLKEVFPDTLNYLARDQVE
;
A
#
# COMPACT_ATOMS: atom_id res chain seq x y z
N MET A 1 5.60 -12.20 14.85
CA MET A 1 5.43 -12.89 13.55
C MET A 1 4.68 -11.95 12.62
N VAL A 2 4.93 -11.98 11.32
CA VAL A 2 4.16 -11.22 10.32
C VAL A 2 3.39 -12.22 9.46
N GLU A 3 2.09 -11.99 9.27
CA GLU A 3 1.26 -12.84 8.43
C GLU A 3 0.60 -12.02 7.31
N ASN A 4 0.92 -12.35 6.06
CA ASN A 4 0.36 -11.67 4.90
C ASN A 4 -0.95 -12.33 4.45
N ARG A 5 -2.08 -11.72 4.80
CA ARG A 5 -3.44 -12.14 4.39
C ARG A 5 -3.94 -11.43 3.12
N ALA A 6 -3.13 -10.57 2.50
CA ALA A 6 -3.49 -9.85 1.29
C ALA A 6 -3.65 -10.79 0.09
N MET A 7 -4.49 -10.40 -0.87
CA MET A 7 -4.71 -11.18 -2.08
C MET A 7 -4.98 -10.27 -3.27
N GLY A 8 -4.29 -10.54 -4.38
CA GLY A 8 -4.45 -9.79 -5.62
C GLY A 8 -5.90 -9.73 -6.09
N GLY A 9 -6.29 -8.58 -6.61
CA GLY A 9 -7.61 -8.35 -7.19
C GLY A 9 -8.76 -8.12 -6.20
N ARG A 10 -8.49 -8.06 -4.89
CA ARG A 10 -9.56 -7.85 -3.89
C ARG A 10 -9.74 -6.36 -3.58
N SER A 11 -11.01 -5.98 -3.48
CA SER A 11 -11.49 -4.75 -2.86
C SER A 11 -11.96 -5.04 -1.43
N THR A 12 -12.29 -3.99 -0.67
CA THR A 12 -12.91 -4.12 0.66
C THR A 12 -14.14 -5.05 0.64
N LYS A 13 -14.99 -4.90 -0.39
CA LYS A 13 -16.19 -5.72 -0.63
C LYS A 13 -15.86 -7.16 -0.97
N LEU A 14 -14.97 -7.39 -1.94
CA LEU A 14 -14.74 -8.75 -2.44
C LEU A 14 -14.01 -9.60 -1.40
N ALA A 15 -12.99 -9.04 -0.72
CA ALA A 15 -12.32 -9.74 0.38
C ALA A 15 -13.28 -10.13 1.52
N TYR A 16 -14.25 -9.27 1.83
CA TYR A 16 -15.30 -9.59 2.80
C TYR A 16 -16.23 -10.70 2.28
N LYS A 17 -16.74 -10.57 1.04
CA LYS A 17 -17.67 -11.53 0.45
C LYS A 17 -17.10 -12.94 0.32
N GLU A 18 -15.81 -13.05 0.02
CA GLU A 18 -15.11 -14.33 -0.11
C GLU A 18 -14.69 -14.93 1.24
N GLY A 19 -15.06 -14.32 2.36
CA GLY A 19 -14.73 -14.83 3.69
C GLY A 19 -13.29 -14.59 4.13
N ARG A 20 -12.45 -13.91 3.33
CA ARG A 20 -11.03 -13.68 3.66
C ARG A 20 -10.84 -12.90 4.95
N LEU A 21 -11.70 -11.88 5.15
CA LEU A 21 -11.71 -11.15 6.41
C LEU A 21 -12.13 -12.06 7.56
N ASN A 22 -13.10 -12.96 7.35
CA ASN A 22 -13.54 -13.88 8.41
C ASN A 22 -12.42 -14.84 8.80
N ASP A 23 -11.70 -15.41 7.83
CA ASP A 23 -10.56 -16.29 8.08
C ASP A 23 -9.49 -15.58 8.93
N LEU A 24 -9.10 -14.35 8.54
CA LEU A 24 -8.17 -13.53 9.33
C LEU A 24 -8.70 -13.31 10.75
N LEU A 25 -9.97 -12.93 10.87
CA LEU A 25 -10.60 -12.64 12.15
C LEU A 25 -10.80 -13.88 13.03
N VAL A 26 -10.80 -15.10 12.50
CA VAL A 26 -10.81 -16.33 13.32
C VAL A 26 -9.46 -16.52 14.01
N ASP A 27 -8.37 -16.16 13.34
CA ASP A 27 -7.01 -16.43 13.80
C ASP A 27 -6.40 -15.31 14.64
N ILE A 28 -6.92 -14.09 14.52
CA ILE A 28 -6.39 -12.91 15.21
C ILE A 28 -6.68 -12.93 16.73
N ASN A 29 -5.68 -12.56 17.53
CA ASN A 29 -5.73 -12.56 18.98
C ASN A 29 -5.77 -11.13 19.56
N PRO A 30 -6.19 -10.99 20.84
CA PRO A 30 -6.05 -9.72 21.55
C PRO A 30 -4.60 -9.23 21.56
N GLY A 31 -4.40 -7.96 21.21
CA GLY A 31 -3.08 -7.32 21.12
C GLY A 31 -2.40 -7.42 19.75
N ASP A 32 -2.92 -8.24 18.82
CA ASP A 32 -2.39 -8.29 17.46
C ASP A 32 -2.69 -6.99 16.70
N TYR A 33 -1.78 -6.58 15.82
CA TYR A 33 -1.97 -5.44 14.93
C TYR A 33 -2.55 -5.89 13.58
N MET A 34 -3.67 -5.29 13.17
CA MET A 34 -4.29 -5.53 11.87
C MET A 34 -4.09 -4.33 10.95
N PHE A 35 -3.12 -4.44 10.04
CA PHE A 35 -2.85 -3.42 9.01
C PHE A 35 -3.85 -3.53 7.86
N ILE A 36 -4.58 -2.45 7.57
CA ILE A 36 -5.67 -2.41 6.59
C ILE A 36 -5.30 -1.48 5.44
N GLN A 37 -5.18 -2.02 4.23
CA GLN A 37 -4.89 -1.25 3.02
C GLN A 37 -5.75 -1.72 1.83
N PHE A 38 -6.48 -0.79 1.23
CA PHE A 38 -7.36 -0.99 0.07
C PHE A 38 -7.41 0.28 -0.79
N ALA A 39 -8.11 0.23 -1.94
CA ALA A 39 -8.46 1.32 -2.89
C ALA A 39 -8.33 0.83 -4.34
N HIS A 40 -7.21 0.16 -4.65
CA HIS A 40 -6.82 -0.20 -6.02
C HIS A 40 -7.92 -0.89 -6.83
N ASN A 41 -8.61 -1.85 -6.21
CA ASN A 41 -9.71 -2.60 -6.84
C ASN A 41 -11.09 -2.06 -6.44
N ASP A 42 -11.19 -1.29 -5.35
CA ASP A 42 -12.42 -0.64 -4.90
C ASP A 42 -12.93 0.35 -5.95
N MET A 43 -12.01 1.02 -6.66
CA MET A 43 -12.33 1.99 -7.71
C MET A 43 -12.69 1.40 -9.08
N SER A 44 -12.52 0.08 -9.28
CA SER A 44 -12.70 -0.58 -10.58
C SER A 44 -14.17 -0.67 -11.00
N ARG A 45 -14.73 0.43 -11.49
CA ARG A 45 -16.13 0.55 -11.95
C ARG A 45 -16.50 -0.50 -13.01
N GLU A 46 -15.53 -0.88 -13.83
CA GLU A 46 -15.64 -1.91 -14.87
C GLU A 46 -15.76 -3.34 -14.31
N LYS A 47 -15.51 -3.53 -13.01
CA LYS A 47 -15.61 -4.81 -12.29
C LYS A 47 -16.61 -4.70 -11.14
N PRO A 48 -17.93 -4.82 -11.40
CA PRO A 48 -18.98 -4.58 -10.41
C PRO A 48 -18.87 -5.43 -9.13
N GLU A 49 -18.26 -6.62 -9.23
CA GLU A 49 -18.02 -7.50 -8.10
C GLU A 49 -17.01 -6.90 -7.10
N ARG A 50 -16.05 -6.09 -7.58
CA ARG A 50 -15.03 -5.40 -6.79
C ARG A 50 -15.48 -4.00 -6.41
N TYR A 51 -16.07 -3.28 -7.35
CA TYR A 51 -16.41 -1.87 -7.20
C TYR A 51 -17.24 -1.58 -5.95
N VAL A 52 -16.86 -0.49 -5.27
CA VAL A 52 -17.61 0.14 -4.18
C VAL A 52 -17.57 1.66 -4.36
N THR A 53 -18.64 2.36 -3.97
CA THR A 53 -18.60 3.82 -3.84
C THR A 53 -17.73 4.23 -2.64
N ILE A 54 -17.41 5.53 -2.51
CA ILE A 54 -16.67 6.05 -1.35
C ILE A 54 -17.43 5.77 -0.04
N ASP A 55 -18.75 5.99 -0.02
CA ASP A 55 -19.56 5.68 1.16
C ASP A 55 -19.53 4.19 1.50
N GLN A 56 -19.62 3.32 0.50
CA GLN A 56 -19.52 1.87 0.70
C GLN A 56 -18.13 1.47 1.18
N TYR A 57 -17.07 2.09 0.65
CA TYR A 57 -15.69 1.88 1.10
C TYR A 57 -15.54 2.21 2.58
N LYS A 58 -15.97 3.41 3.01
CA LYS A 58 -16.01 3.82 4.43
C LYS A 58 -16.84 2.85 5.26
N ASP A 59 -18.00 2.42 4.75
CA ASP A 59 -18.88 1.47 5.43
C ASP A 59 -18.22 0.10 5.65
N TYR A 60 -17.55 -0.45 4.64
CA TYR A 60 -16.82 -1.71 4.80
C TYR A 60 -15.71 -1.57 5.84
N LEU A 61 -14.88 -0.53 5.72
CA LEU A 61 -13.79 -0.28 6.66
C LEU A 61 -14.30 -0.18 8.11
N ASN A 62 -15.28 0.69 8.36
CA ASN A 62 -15.86 0.92 9.68
C ASN A 62 -16.57 -0.32 10.22
N LYS A 63 -17.52 -0.86 9.46
CA LYS A 63 -18.49 -1.85 9.97
C LYS A 63 -17.94 -3.27 9.96
N LYS A 64 -16.95 -3.57 9.11
CA LYS A 64 -16.41 -4.93 8.92
C LYS A 64 -14.99 -5.05 9.43
N TYR A 65 -14.06 -4.28 8.88
CA TYR A 65 -12.64 -4.43 9.18
C TYR A 65 -12.32 -3.91 10.59
N ILE A 66 -12.51 -2.62 10.84
CA ILE A 66 -12.16 -1.97 12.11
C ILE A 66 -12.94 -2.58 13.27
N LYS A 67 -14.28 -2.62 13.14
CA LYS A 67 -15.13 -3.23 14.17
C LYS A 67 -14.79 -4.70 14.41
N GLY A 68 -14.50 -5.47 13.36
CA GLY A 68 -14.15 -6.88 13.47
C GLY A 68 -12.87 -7.12 14.28
N ALA A 69 -11.84 -6.32 14.03
CA ALA A 69 -10.58 -6.36 14.77
C ALA A 69 -10.78 -5.96 16.24
N GLN A 70 -11.42 -4.82 16.50
CA GLN A 70 -11.66 -4.32 17.85
C GLN A 70 -12.48 -5.29 18.71
N GLN A 71 -13.49 -5.95 18.12
CA GLN A 71 -14.28 -6.97 18.82
C GLN A 71 -13.47 -8.18 19.29
N ARG A 72 -12.29 -8.41 18.72
CA ARG A 72 -11.37 -9.49 19.09
C ARG A 72 -10.19 -9.00 19.93
N GLY A 73 -10.20 -7.74 20.34
CA GLY A 73 -9.11 -7.11 21.08
C GLY A 73 -7.87 -6.81 20.23
N ALA A 74 -7.97 -6.92 18.90
CA ALA A 74 -6.89 -6.54 17.99
C ALA A 74 -6.89 -5.03 17.72
N ILE A 75 -5.74 -4.51 17.30
CA ILE A 75 -5.46 -3.09 17.09
C ILE A 75 -5.47 -2.82 15.57
N PRO A 76 -6.55 -2.24 15.00
CA PRO A 76 -6.57 -1.88 13.59
C PRO A 76 -5.68 -0.67 13.32
N VAL A 77 -4.87 -0.77 12.25
CA VAL A 77 -4.02 0.31 11.73
C VAL A 77 -4.42 0.57 10.29
N CYS A 78 -4.77 1.82 9.96
CA CYS A 78 -5.15 2.21 8.62
C CYS A 78 -3.92 2.55 7.79
N LEU A 79 -3.90 2.16 6.51
CA LEU A 79 -2.89 2.60 5.56
C LEU A 79 -3.58 3.17 4.33
N THR A 80 -3.14 4.34 3.87
CA THR A 80 -3.50 4.80 2.53
C THR A 80 -2.86 3.87 1.49
N SER A 81 -3.52 3.68 0.34
CA SER A 81 -2.92 2.96 -0.79
C SER A 81 -1.78 3.78 -1.39
N MET A 82 -0.67 3.13 -1.72
CA MET A 82 0.35 3.74 -2.58
C MET A 82 -0.19 4.07 -3.96
N ASN A 83 0.51 4.95 -4.66
CA ASN A 83 0.16 5.36 -6.01
C ASN A 83 0.50 4.31 -7.06
N ARG A 84 -0.29 4.31 -8.14
CA ARG A 84 0.12 3.74 -9.42
C ARG A 84 1.14 4.67 -10.09
N ARG A 85 1.81 4.17 -11.11
CA ARG A 85 2.62 4.96 -12.04
C ARG A 85 1.69 5.73 -13.02
N THR A 86 0.88 6.65 -12.45
CA THR A 86 -0.12 7.47 -13.16
C THR A 86 0.46 8.85 -13.43
N PHE A 87 0.49 9.24 -14.71
CA PHE A 87 1.04 10.51 -15.16
C PHE A 87 -0.06 11.56 -15.34
N ASP A 88 0.29 12.81 -15.08
CA ASP A 88 -0.46 13.95 -15.56
C ASP A 88 -0.32 14.04 -17.08
N ILE A 89 -1.32 13.53 -17.81
CA ILE A 89 -1.36 13.58 -19.27
C ILE A 89 -1.80 14.94 -19.82
N GLU A 90 -2.29 15.83 -18.96
CA GLU A 90 -2.76 17.17 -19.35
C GLU A 90 -1.64 18.21 -19.24
N SER A 91 -0.65 17.96 -18.38
CA SER A 91 0.55 18.78 -18.26
C SER A 91 1.70 18.26 -19.13
N GLU A 92 2.53 19.16 -19.66
CA GLU A 92 3.84 18.82 -20.24
C GLU A 92 4.88 18.37 -19.18
N SER A 93 4.48 18.27 -17.90
CA SER A 93 5.41 18.17 -16.77
C SER A 93 5.88 16.75 -16.43
N GLU A 94 5.45 15.72 -17.18
CA GLU A 94 5.73 14.28 -16.93
C GLU A 94 5.57 13.85 -15.46
N ARG A 95 4.74 14.58 -14.69
CA ARG A 95 4.62 14.44 -13.24
C ARG A 95 3.66 13.31 -12.88
N PHE A 96 3.96 12.61 -11.80
CA PHE A 96 3.03 11.66 -11.19
C PHE A 96 1.93 12.36 -10.41
N VAL A 97 0.71 11.84 -10.52
CA VAL A 97 -0.49 12.33 -9.82
C VAL A 97 -1.05 11.31 -8.84
N ASP A 98 -1.85 11.78 -7.89
CA ASP A 98 -2.58 10.90 -6.99
C ASP A 98 -3.56 10.03 -7.79
N SER A 99 -3.35 8.72 -7.72
CA SER A 99 -4.12 7.71 -8.45
C SER A 99 -5.45 7.41 -7.77
N PHE A 100 -5.61 7.74 -6.49
CA PHE A 100 -6.75 7.32 -5.66
C PHE A 100 -7.28 8.42 -4.72
N PRO A 101 -7.33 9.71 -5.11
CA PRO A 101 -7.47 10.83 -4.17
C PRO A 101 -8.70 10.71 -3.26
N SER A 102 -9.86 10.33 -3.82
CA SER A 102 -11.09 10.17 -3.04
C SER A 102 -11.04 8.97 -2.08
N TYR A 103 -10.36 7.87 -2.44
CA TYR A 103 -10.29 6.67 -1.58
C TYR A 103 -9.26 6.83 -0.47
N THR A 104 -8.13 7.48 -0.76
CA THR A 104 -7.11 7.76 0.25
C THR A 104 -7.59 8.82 1.23
N GLU A 105 -8.34 9.82 0.76
CA GLU A 105 -9.02 10.77 1.66
C GLU A 105 -10.06 10.05 2.54
N ALA A 106 -10.88 9.18 1.96
CA ALA A 106 -11.82 8.38 2.74
C ALA A 106 -11.12 7.49 3.81
N MET A 107 -9.93 6.95 3.51
CA MET A 107 -9.13 6.22 4.51
C MET A 107 -8.64 7.16 5.63
N ARG A 108 -8.18 8.37 5.31
CA ARG A 108 -7.78 9.38 6.31
C ARG A 108 -8.94 9.77 7.20
N GLU A 109 -10.10 10.03 6.62
CA GLU A 109 -11.33 10.33 7.36
C GLU A 109 -11.70 9.18 8.31
N VAL A 110 -11.72 7.94 7.82
CA VAL A 110 -12.02 6.75 8.63
C VAL A 110 -11.04 6.61 9.80
N ALA A 111 -9.73 6.74 9.54
CA ALA A 111 -8.73 6.65 10.59
C ALA A 111 -8.94 7.74 11.66
N LYS A 112 -9.18 8.98 11.24
CA LYS A 112 -9.44 10.13 12.13
C LYS A 112 -10.71 9.94 12.94
N GLU A 113 -11.83 9.57 12.31
CA GLU A 113 -13.13 9.35 12.95
C GLU A 113 -13.05 8.26 14.04
N ASN A 114 -12.28 7.20 13.79
CA ASN A 114 -12.10 6.08 14.73
C ASN A 114 -10.90 6.26 15.68
N LYS A 115 -10.17 7.38 15.58
CA LYS A 115 -8.95 7.66 16.38
C LYS A 115 -7.90 6.55 16.23
N LEU A 116 -7.71 6.04 15.02
CA LEU A 116 -6.74 5.01 14.69
C LEU A 116 -5.45 5.63 14.14
N THR A 117 -4.34 4.92 14.34
CA THR A 117 -3.09 5.25 13.66
C THR A 117 -3.25 5.07 12.15
N LEU A 118 -2.81 6.09 11.40
CA LEU A 118 -2.74 6.06 9.94
C LEU A 118 -1.29 6.06 9.49
N LEU A 119 -0.90 5.06 8.69
CA LEU A 119 0.34 5.07 7.94
C LEU A 119 0.09 5.66 6.54
N GLU A 120 0.80 6.73 6.21
CA GLU A 120 0.57 7.52 4.98
C GLU A 120 1.53 7.08 3.86
N LEU A 121 1.09 6.14 3.02
CA LEU A 121 1.88 5.68 1.87
C LEU A 121 1.53 6.40 0.57
N ASN A 122 0.31 6.92 0.42
CA ASN A 122 -0.09 7.63 -0.80
C ASN A 122 0.83 8.84 -1.05
N LEU A 123 0.92 9.76 -0.09
CA LEU A 123 1.77 10.95 -0.25
C LEU A 123 3.26 10.60 -0.37
N LYS A 124 3.76 9.66 0.45
CA LYS A 124 5.16 9.22 0.41
C LYS A 124 5.54 8.60 -0.93
N SER A 125 4.71 7.68 -1.43
CA SER A 125 4.92 7.07 -2.74
C SER A 125 4.87 8.09 -3.88
N LEU A 126 3.96 9.07 -3.82
CA LEU A 126 3.84 10.11 -4.84
C LEU A 126 5.05 11.04 -4.87
N ALA A 127 5.52 11.47 -3.70
CA ALA A 127 6.73 12.28 -3.58
C ALA A 127 7.94 11.52 -4.12
N PHE A 128 8.07 10.25 -3.75
CA PHE A 128 9.15 9.38 -4.22
C PHE A 128 9.12 9.16 -5.74
N TYR A 129 7.97 8.88 -6.35
CA TYR A 129 7.92 8.74 -7.81
C TYR A 129 8.29 10.04 -8.52
N ASN A 130 7.84 11.19 -7.98
CA ASN A 130 8.19 12.50 -8.54
C ASN A 130 9.67 12.88 -8.33
N SER A 131 10.34 12.38 -7.29
CA SER A 131 11.78 12.59 -7.12
C SER A 131 12.62 11.75 -8.08
N LEU A 132 12.08 10.63 -8.57
CA LEU A 132 12.73 9.78 -9.57
C LEU A 132 12.43 10.19 -11.01
N GLY A 133 11.17 10.54 -11.30
CA GLY A 133 10.71 10.79 -12.66
C GLY A 133 10.36 9.51 -13.44
N MET A 134 9.93 9.70 -14.68
CA MET A 134 9.33 8.64 -15.50
C MET A 134 10.31 7.48 -15.77
N GLU A 135 11.53 7.75 -16.19
CA GLU A 135 12.50 6.71 -16.56
C GLU A 135 12.94 5.87 -15.36
N ASP A 136 13.35 6.53 -14.28
CA ASP A 136 13.90 5.86 -13.09
C ASP A 136 12.84 5.10 -12.26
N THR A 137 11.55 5.32 -12.53
CA THR A 137 10.46 4.51 -11.93
C THR A 137 10.21 3.20 -12.67
N ASN A 138 10.68 3.02 -13.91
CA ASN A 138 10.51 1.78 -14.67
C ASN A 138 10.92 0.51 -13.91
N PRO A 139 12.13 0.42 -13.30
CA PRO A 139 12.57 -0.78 -12.58
C PRO A 139 11.82 -1.05 -11.27
N LEU A 140 10.94 -0.15 -10.82
CA LEU A 140 10.11 -0.37 -9.64
C LEU A 140 8.81 -1.10 -9.99
N PHE A 141 8.32 -0.92 -11.21
CA PHE A 141 7.05 -1.47 -11.68
C PHE A 141 7.28 -2.62 -12.65
N MET A 142 6.22 -3.37 -12.92
CA MET A 142 6.17 -4.42 -13.93
C MET A 142 6.15 -3.82 -15.36
N GLN A 143 7.14 -2.96 -15.64
CA GLN A 143 7.52 -2.39 -16.93
C GLN A 143 8.62 -3.28 -17.52
N LEU A 144 8.24 -4.42 -18.09
CA LEU A 144 9.14 -5.44 -18.61
C LEU A 144 9.32 -5.28 -20.12
N ARG A 145 10.56 -5.38 -20.60
CA ARG A 145 10.83 -5.54 -22.03
C ARG A 145 10.49 -6.98 -22.48
N PRO A 146 10.26 -7.20 -23.78
CA PRO A 146 10.21 -8.55 -24.32
C PRO A 146 11.42 -9.37 -23.89
N GLU A 147 11.19 -10.66 -23.62
CA GLU A 147 12.17 -11.65 -23.17
C GLU A 147 12.83 -11.38 -21.80
N GLU A 148 12.42 -10.32 -21.08
CA GLU A 148 13.01 -9.97 -19.78
C GLU A 148 12.55 -10.89 -18.64
N HIS A 149 11.35 -11.49 -18.76
CA HIS A 149 10.80 -12.37 -17.72
C HIS A 149 10.07 -13.58 -18.32
N PRO A 150 10.30 -14.81 -17.82
CA PRO A 150 9.75 -16.04 -18.43
C PRO A 150 8.22 -16.09 -18.43
N ASN A 151 7.57 -15.48 -17.44
CA ASN A 151 6.10 -15.42 -17.39
C ASN A 151 5.49 -14.34 -18.30
N TYR A 152 6.30 -13.46 -18.88
CA TYR A 152 5.88 -12.34 -19.73
C TYR A 152 6.82 -12.22 -20.95
N PRO A 153 6.81 -13.21 -21.86
CA PRO A 153 7.76 -13.26 -22.99
C PRO A 153 7.63 -12.06 -23.93
N GLU A 154 6.43 -11.51 -24.09
CA GLU A 154 6.18 -10.30 -24.90
C GLU A 154 6.46 -8.98 -24.15
N GLY A 155 6.97 -9.06 -22.92
CA GLY A 155 7.07 -7.93 -22.01
C GLY A 155 5.74 -7.58 -21.35
N LEU A 156 5.74 -6.49 -20.59
CA LEU A 156 4.57 -6.04 -19.85
C LEU A 156 4.69 -4.54 -19.58
N ASN A 157 3.60 -3.79 -19.78
CA ASN A 157 3.51 -2.38 -19.37
C ASN A 157 2.42 -2.27 -18.31
N ASP A 158 2.80 -2.55 -17.08
CA ASP A 158 1.91 -2.51 -15.93
C ASP A 158 2.36 -1.41 -14.95
N ASN A 159 1.49 -0.42 -14.77
CA ASN A 159 1.71 0.74 -13.91
C ASN A 159 1.14 0.55 -12.48
N THR A 160 0.71 -0.66 -12.13
CA THR A 160 0.12 -0.99 -10.83
C THR A 160 0.98 -1.96 -10.02
N HIS A 161 1.44 -3.04 -10.64
CA HIS A 161 2.17 -4.07 -9.91
C HIS A 161 3.66 -3.75 -9.85
N PHE A 162 4.24 -3.89 -8.67
CA PHE A 162 5.67 -3.69 -8.45
C PHE A 162 6.49 -4.91 -8.83
N ARG A 163 7.72 -4.66 -9.24
CA ARG A 163 8.82 -5.64 -9.10
C ARG A 163 9.26 -5.71 -7.63
N GLU A 164 10.16 -6.64 -7.34
CA GLU A 164 10.72 -6.81 -5.99
C GLU A 164 11.28 -5.49 -5.42
N ALA A 165 12.09 -4.76 -6.20
CA ALA A 165 12.66 -3.48 -5.78
C ALA A 165 11.59 -2.44 -5.40
N GLY A 166 10.52 -2.32 -6.18
CA GLY A 166 9.39 -1.43 -5.86
C GLY A 166 8.64 -1.87 -4.60
N ALA A 167 8.38 -3.18 -4.45
CA ALA A 167 7.71 -3.73 -3.27
C ALA A 167 8.53 -3.51 -1.99
N LYS A 168 9.86 -3.71 -2.07
CA LYS A 168 10.82 -3.43 -0.99
C LYS A 168 10.81 -1.96 -0.60
N GLN A 169 10.76 -1.07 -1.57
CA GLN A 169 10.70 0.37 -1.30
C GLN A 169 9.40 0.78 -0.60
N MET A 170 8.25 0.19 -0.97
CA MET A 170 7.00 0.42 -0.25
C MET A 170 7.06 -0.15 1.18
N ALA A 171 7.67 -1.33 1.36
CA ALA A 171 7.87 -1.93 2.68
C ALA A 171 8.76 -1.06 3.59
N ARG A 172 9.79 -0.42 3.03
CA ARG A 172 10.60 0.57 3.76
C ARG A 172 9.74 1.73 4.28
N MET A 173 8.91 2.32 3.43
CA MET A 173 8.03 3.43 3.84
C MET A 173 7.06 3.01 4.95
N VAL A 174 6.58 1.75 4.93
CA VAL A 174 5.79 1.18 6.04
C VAL A 174 6.61 1.10 7.32
N ILE A 175 7.85 0.62 7.27
CA ILE A 175 8.74 0.55 8.44
C ILE A 175 8.99 1.95 9.03
N GLU A 176 9.24 2.94 8.19
CA GLU A 176 9.39 4.35 8.62
C GLU A 176 8.15 4.85 9.36
N GLU A 177 6.97 4.64 8.77
CA GLU A 177 5.69 5.03 9.38
C GLU A 177 5.45 4.29 10.71
N ILE A 178 5.78 3.00 10.80
CA ILE A 178 5.67 2.23 12.06
C ILE A 178 6.63 2.79 13.11
N ASN A 179 7.89 3.05 12.75
CA ASN A 179 8.89 3.55 13.69
C ASN A 179 8.55 4.94 14.24
N GLU A 180 7.91 5.77 13.43
CA GLU A 180 7.45 7.09 13.83
C GLU A 180 6.16 7.05 14.66
N LYS A 181 5.19 6.21 14.28
CA LYS A 181 3.79 6.32 14.77
C LYS A 181 3.34 5.19 15.68
N LEU A 182 4.09 4.09 15.76
CA LEU A 182 3.76 2.90 16.55
C LEU A 182 4.97 2.46 17.40
N PRO A 183 5.39 3.29 18.38
CA PRO A 183 6.58 3.03 19.20
C PRO A 183 6.51 1.72 19.98
N GLU A 184 5.31 1.20 20.25
CA GLU A 184 5.08 -0.07 20.94
C GLU A 184 5.59 -1.28 20.14
N ILE A 185 5.63 -1.18 18.81
CA ILE A 185 6.09 -2.25 17.92
C ILE A 185 7.31 -1.87 17.08
N SER A 186 7.82 -0.63 17.19
CA SER A 186 8.99 -0.16 16.45
C SER A 186 10.23 -1.03 16.72
N SER A 187 10.36 -1.59 17.92
CA SER A 187 11.46 -2.50 18.29
C SER A 187 11.46 -3.83 17.54
N TYR A 188 10.33 -4.22 16.92
CA TYR A 188 10.22 -5.41 16.07
C TYR A 188 10.47 -5.11 14.59
N THR A 189 10.70 -3.85 14.22
CA THR A 189 11.06 -3.49 12.86
C THR A 189 12.58 -3.41 12.70
N MET A 190 13.01 -3.28 11.45
CA MET A 190 14.41 -3.02 11.14
C MET A 190 14.76 -1.56 11.47
N LYS A 191 15.94 -1.36 12.07
CA LYS A 191 16.48 -0.02 12.28
C LYS A 191 16.84 0.63 10.95
N LEU A 192 16.52 1.92 10.82
CA LEU A 192 16.72 2.73 9.61
C LEU A 192 18.19 2.98 9.20
N ASP A 193 19.14 2.33 9.87
CA ASP A 193 20.57 2.49 9.68
C ASP A 193 21.13 1.51 8.63
N SER A 194 22.37 1.07 8.79
CA SER A 194 23.05 0.13 7.87
C SER A 194 22.25 -1.15 7.60
N VAL A 195 21.37 -1.58 8.51
CA VAL A 195 20.62 -2.82 8.37
C VAL A 195 19.59 -2.75 7.24
N LEU A 196 18.89 -1.62 7.05
CA LEU A 196 18.01 -1.47 5.88
C LEU A 196 18.82 -1.46 4.57
N LYS A 197 19.99 -0.82 4.57
CA LYS A 197 20.85 -0.75 3.38
C LYS A 197 21.33 -2.14 2.93
N GLU A 198 21.58 -3.04 3.89
CA GLU A 198 22.01 -4.42 3.61
C GLU A 198 20.86 -5.30 3.08
N VAL A 199 19.64 -5.14 3.61
CA VAL A 199 18.48 -5.98 3.23
C VAL A 199 17.79 -5.50 1.95
N PHE A 200 17.92 -4.22 1.63
CA PHE A 200 17.36 -3.61 0.43
C PHE A 200 18.47 -3.09 -0.52
N PRO A 201 19.47 -3.93 -0.89
CA PRO A 201 20.63 -3.47 -1.65
C PRO A 201 20.25 -3.00 -3.06
N ASP A 202 19.21 -3.60 -3.62
CA ASP A 202 18.58 -3.27 -4.90
C ASP A 202 17.82 -1.93 -4.86
N THR A 203 17.56 -1.38 -3.67
CA THR A 203 16.97 -0.05 -3.51
C THR A 203 17.97 1.04 -3.12
N LEU A 204 19.26 0.71 -2.96
CA LEU A 204 20.30 1.65 -2.49
C LEU A 204 20.44 2.91 -3.33
N ASN A 205 20.37 2.77 -4.66
CA ASN A 205 20.43 3.92 -5.57
C ASN A 205 19.24 4.86 -5.40
N TYR A 206 18.12 4.37 -4.86
CA TYR A 206 16.94 5.17 -4.54
C TYR A 206 16.99 5.68 -3.09
N LEU A 207 17.58 4.93 -2.16
CA LEU A 207 17.81 5.35 -0.76
C LEU A 207 18.70 6.59 -0.65
N ALA A 208 19.76 6.67 -1.46
CA ALA A 208 20.68 7.81 -1.43
C ALA A 208 20.02 9.12 -1.88
N ARG A 209 18.97 9.04 -2.72
CA ARG A 209 18.27 10.22 -3.27
C ARG A 209 17.30 10.86 -2.27
N ASP A 210 16.78 10.09 -1.31
CA ASP A 210 15.95 10.61 -0.21
C ASP A 210 16.77 11.19 0.96
N GLN A 211 18.11 11.02 0.96
CA GLN A 211 19.02 11.52 2.01
C GLN A 211 19.82 12.77 1.61
N VAL A 212 19.55 13.36 0.44
CA VAL A 212 20.10 14.67 0.08
C VAL A 212 19.11 15.73 0.58
N GLU A 213 19.45 16.32 1.72
CA GLU A 213 18.84 17.56 2.24
C GLU A 213 18.86 18.70 1.20
#